data_AF-A0A7S2N0Q6-F1
#
_entry.id   AF-A0A7S2N0Q6-F1
#
_cell.length_a   1.000
_cell.length_b   1.000
_cell.length_c   1.000
_cell.angle_alpha   90.00
_cell.angle_beta   90.00
_cell.angle_gamma   90.00
#
_symmetry.space_group_name_H-M   'P 1'
#
loop_
_entity.id
_entity.type
_entity.pdbx_description
1 polymer ?
#
loop_
_entity_poly.entity_id
_entity_poly.type
_entity_poly.pdbx_seq_one_letter_code
_entity_poly.pdbx_strand_id
1 'polypeptide(L)'
;KADNGVAQVRRQLRSMQRRTINPHGLFIRAWDRAMLLSMLFVAIVTPFEVALVSITVPLSALFLLNRLIDAIFITDIVLTFFIPFRKLPKQGGNWVYSSRAIARNYIRGWLAFDVIAAIPADLLVFGFPQGSLGAKFVKAFRMLKLLRLARLSRILGRWLARSTMDPSVLELLKFGAMTCLMAHW
;
A
#
# COMPACT_ATOMS: atom_id res chain seq x y z
N LYS A 1 23.92 22.71 31.92
CA LYS A 1 24.26 22.49 30.49
C LYS A 1 23.48 21.34 29.84
N ALA A 2 23.14 20.26 30.57
CA ALA A 2 22.34 19.13 30.06
C ALA A 2 20.87 19.47 29.73
N ASP A 3 20.23 20.37 30.50
CA ASP A 3 18.81 20.70 30.34
C ASP A 3 18.46 21.41 29.02
N ASN A 4 19.38 22.24 28.51
CA ASN A 4 19.19 22.95 27.25
C ASN A 4 19.17 21.98 26.05
N GLY A 5 19.92 20.88 26.12
CA GLY A 5 19.93 19.84 25.08
C GLY A 5 18.60 19.09 25.01
N VAL A 6 18.02 18.75 26.16
CA VAL A 6 16.72 18.06 26.22
C VAL A 6 15.59 18.96 25.70
N ALA A 7 15.61 20.25 26.03
CA ALA A 7 14.64 21.22 25.54
C ALA A 7 14.73 21.41 24.01
N GLN A 8 15.95 21.44 23.46
CA GLN A 8 16.18 21.59 22.02
C GLN A 8 15.72 20.35 21.24
N VAL A 9 16.01 19.14 21.75
CA VAL A 9 15.52 17.88 21.18
C VAL A 9 13.99 17.82 21.21
N ARG A 10 13.34 18.21 22.32
CA ARG A 10 11.87 18.27 22.43
C ARG A 10 11.26 19.24 21.43
N ARG A 11 11.86 20.41 21.20
CA ARG A 11 11.39 21.39 20.18
C ARG A 11 11.53 20.82 18.77
N GLN A 12 12.65 20.17 18.46
CA GLN A 12 12.86 19.50 17.17
C GLN A 12 11.82 18.38 16.96
N LEU A 13 11.59 17.52 17.95
CA LEU A 13 10.57 16.47 17.88
C LEU A 13 9.18 17.05 17.65
N ARG A 14 8.78 18.11 18.37
CA ARG A 14 7.49 18.80 18.16
C ARG A 14 7.34 19.38 16.75
N SER A 15 8.42 19.94 16.19
CA SER A 15 8.41 20.47 14.82
C SER A 15 8.27 19.38 13.75
N MET A 16 8.92 18.22 13.96
CA MET A 16 8.77 17.05 13.09
C MET A 16 7.39 16.41 13.23
N GLN A 17 6.83 16.39 14.44
CA GLN A 17 5.49 15.89 14.73
C GLN A 17 4.40 16.77 14.11
N ARG A 18 4.63 18.09 13.95
CA ARG A 18 3.72 18.99 13.21
C ARG A 18 3.69 18.74 11.70
N ARG A 19 4.77 18.20 11.12
CA ARG A 19 4.88 17.90 9.68
C ARG A 19 4.42 16.48 9.31
N THR A 20 4.09 15.66 10.30
CA THR A 20 3.64 14.28 10.10
C THR A 20 2.15 14.18 10.37
N ILE A 21 1.45 13.36 9.57
CA ILE A 21 0.02 13.16 9.77
C ILE A 21 -0.14 12.31 11.02
N ASN A 22 -1.03 12.73 11.93
CA ASN A 22 -1.32 11.96 13.13
C ASN A 22 -1.88 10.59 12.72
N PRO A 23 -1.17 9.48 12.98
CA PRO A 23 -1.63 8.15 12.58
C PRO A 23 -2.99 7.83 13.24
N HIS A 24 -3.27 8.34 14.44
CA HIS A 24 -4.51 8.08 15.18
C HIS A 24 -5.70 8.97 14.77
N GLY A 25 -5.53 9.83 13.77
CA GLY A 25 -6.61 10.69 13.27
C GLY A 25 -7.80 9.92 12.69
N LEU A 26 -9.00 10.52 12.74
CA LEU A 26 -10.20 10.02 12.07
C LEU A 26 -10.00 9.87 10.56
N PHE A 27 -9.25 10.79 9.95
CA PHE A 27 -8.90 10.77 8.53
C PHE A 27 -8.17 9.48 8.13
N ILE A 28 -7.07 9.14 8.81
CA ILE A 28 -6.29 7.93 8.50
C ILE A 28 -7.13 6.65 8.70
N ARG A 29 -8.01 6.64 9.70
CA ARG A 29 -8.93 5.51 9.91
C ARG A 29 -9.94 5.36 8.77
N ALA A 30 -10.52 6.47 8.30
CA ALA A 30 -11.41 6.46 7.15
C ALA A 30 -10.67 6.08 5.86
N TRP A 31 -9.44 6.57 5.69
CA TRP A 31 -8.57 6.25 4.57
C TRP A 31 -8.21 4.76 4.53
N ASP A 32 -7.77 4.18 5.66
CA ASP A 32 -7.47 2.74 5.75
C ASP A 32 -8.70 1.88 5.38
N ARG A 33 -9.93 2.31 5.74
CA ARG A 33 -11.17 1.63 5.31
C ARG A 33 -11.44 1.77 3.81
N ALA A 34 -11.25 2.96 3.25
CA ALA A 34 -11.39 3.19 1.81
C ALA A 34 -10.38 2.35 1.00
N MET A 35 -9.15 2.25 1.49
CA MET A 35 -8.11 1.40 0.93
C MET A 35 -8.48 -0.08 0.98
N LEU A 36 -9.02 -0.54 2.12
CA LEU A 36 -9.48 -1.93 2.26
C LEU A 36 -10.58 -2.27 1.24
N LEU A 37 -11.59 -1.39 1.11
CA LEU A 37 -12.68 -1.58 0.16
C LEU A 37 -12.19 -1.58 -1.29
N SER A 38 -11.32 -0.63 -1.63
CA SER A 38 -10.69 -0.54 -2.96
C SER A 38 -9.91 -1.82 -3.29
N MET A 39 -9.25 -2.41 -2.29
CA MET A 39 -8.46 -3.61 -2.48
C MET A 39 -9.31 -4.87 -2.63
N LEU A 40 -10.44 -4.96 -1.91
CA LEU A 40 -11.42 -6.02 -2.08
C LEU A 40 -12.03 -5.97 -3.48
N PHE A 41 -12.38 -4.77 -3.96
CA PHE A 41 -12.87 -4.58 -5.33
C PHE A 41 -11.87 -5.13 -6.36
N VAL A 42 -10.60 -4.72 -6.27
CA VAL A 42 -9.55 -5.18 -7.20
C VAL A 42 -9.35 -6.69 -7.11
N ALA A 43 -9.38 -7.27 -5.91
CA ALA A 43 -9.19 -8.71 -5.72
C ALA A 43 -10.28 -9.56 -6.42
N ILE A 44 -11.51 -9.06 -6.48
CA ILE A 44 -12.64 -9.75 -7.14
C ILE A 44 -12.67 -9.46 -8.64
N VAL A 45 -12.46 -8.20 -9.04
CA VAL A 45 -12.64 -7.75 -10.42
C VAL A 45 -11.45 -8.10 -11.31
N THR A 46 -10.22 -8.11 -10.78
CA THR A 46 -9.01 -8.42 -11.59
C THR A 46 -9.04 -9.83 -12.19
N PRO A 47 -9.39 -10.90 -11.46
CA PRO A 47 -9.57 -12.24 -12.05
C PRO A 47 -10.59 -12.26 -13.19
N PHE A 48 -11.74 -11.60 -12.98
CA PHE A 48 -12.79 -11.49 -13.98
C PHE A 48 -12.30 -10.78 -15.25
N GLU A 49 -11.57 -9.67 -15.11
CA GLU A 49 -10.98 -8.95 -16.24
C GLU A 49 -9.91 -9.74 -16.99
N VAL A 50 -9.10 -10.52 -16.29
CA VAL A 50 -8.05 -11.33 -16.91
C VAL A 50 -8.66 -12.52 -17.68
N ALA A 51 -9.74 -13.11 -17.16
CA ALA A 51 -10.39 -14.27 -17.73
C ALA A 51 -11.36 -13.93 -18.87
N LEU A 52 -12.16 -12.87 -18.73
CA LEU A 52 -13.32 -12.62 -19.59
C LEU A 52 -13.20 -11.36 -20.47
N VAL A 53 -12.37 -10.38 -20.10
CA VAL A 53 -12.27 -9.12 -20.84
C VAL A 53 -11.10 -9.18 -21.83
N SER A 54 -11.43 -9.17 -23.13
CA SER A 54 -10.48 -8.99 -24.22
C SER A 54 -9.76 -7.63 -24.10
N ILE A 55 -8.55 -7.51 -24.64
CA ILE A 55 -7.66 -6.34 -24.45
C ILE A 55 -8.24 -5.02 -24.99
N THR A 56 -9.33 -5.08 -25.75
CA THR A 56 -10.07 -3.92 -26.25
C THR A 56 -10.86 -3.26 -25.12
N VAL A 57 -10.45 -2.05 -24.74
CA VAL A 57 -11.05 -1.30 -23.62
C VAL A 57 -12.03 -0.26 -24.18
N PRO A 58 -13.35 -0.54 -24.27
CA PRO A 58 -14.32 0.53 -24.45
C PRO A 58 -14.34 1.40 -23.18
N LEU A 59 -14.65 2.69 -23.34
CA LEU A 59 -14.90 3.65 -22.24
C LEU A 59 -16.15 3.21 -21.45
N SER A 60 -15.99 2.19 -20.62
CA SER A 60 -17.03 1.63 -19.77
C SER A 60 -16.96 2.23 -18.37
N ALA A 61 -18.07 2.17 -17.63
CA ALA A 61 -18.10 2.59 -16.22
C ALA A 61 -17.04 1.85 -15.37
N LEU A 62 -16.78 0.59 -15.71
CA LEU A 62 -15.77 -0.25 -15.06
C LEU A 62 -14.34 0.26 -15.32
N PHE A 63 -14.04 0.73 -16.53
CA PHE A 63 -12.75 1.38 -16.82
C PHE A 63 -12.54 2.65 -16.00
N LEU A 64 -13.55 3.53 -15.90
CA LEU A 64 -13.46 4.74 -15.10
C LEU A 64 -13.25 4.43 -13.62
N LEU A 65 -13.98 3.44 -13.10
CA LEU A 65 -13.87 3.01 -11.71
C LEU A 65 -12.48 2.43 -11.41
N ASN A 66 -11.92 1.61 -12.30
CA ASN A 66 -10.55 1.14 -12.19
C ASN A 66 -9.53 2.28 -12.16
N ARG A 67 -9.72 3.30 -13.00
CA ARG A 67 -8.84 4.48 -13.02
C ARG A 67 -8.91 5.27 -11.71
N LEU A 68 -10.10 5.43 -11.13
CA LEU A 68 -10.27 6.06 -9.82
C LEU A 68 -9.57 5.27 -8.72
N ILE A 69 -9.70 3.95 -8.73
CA ILE A 69 -9.03 3.07 -7.76
C ILE A 69 -7.51 3.14 -7.90
N ASP A 70 -6.97 3.14 -9.11
CA ASP A 70 -5.53 3.30 -9.34
C ASP A 70 -5.04 4.67 -8.81
N ALA A 71 -5.83 5.74 -8.95
CA ALA A 71 -5.52 7.05 -8.35
C ALA A 71 -5.54 7.05 -6.81
N ILE A 72 -6.46 6.32 -6.19
CA ILE A 72 -6.48 6.10 -4.73
C ILE A 72 -5.19 5.42 -4.27
N PHE A 73 -4.73 4.39 -4.99
CA PHE A 73 -3.47 3.70 -4.66
C PHE A 73 -2.24 4.59 -4.80
N ILE A 74 -2.18 5.46 -5.82
CA ILE A 74 -1.09 6.44 -5.96
C ILE A 74 -1.11 7.42 -4.78
N THR A 75 -2.29 7.89 -4.39
CA THR A 75 -2.44 8.79 -3.23
C THR A 75 -1.99 8.13 -1.94
N ASP A 76 -2.25 6.83 -1.75
CA ASP A 76 -1.78 6.06 -0.59
C ASP A 76 -0.25 5.97 -0.52
N ILE A 77 0.43 5.83 -1.66
CA ILE A 77 1.90 5.87 -1.72
C ILE A 77 2.40 7.21 -1.20
N VAL A 78 1.83 8.31 -1.69
CA VAL A 78 2.19 9.67 -1.25
C VAL A 78 1.93 9.83 0.24
N LEU A 79 0.76 9.43 0.74
CA LEU A 79 0.40 9.49 2.16
C LEU A 79 1.35 8.67 3.04
N THR A 80 1.83 7.53 2.55
CA THR A 80 2.77 6.67 3.28
C THR A 80 4.09 7.38 3.61
N PHE A 81 4.52 8.36 2.82
CA PHE A 81 5.70 9.19 3.14
C PHE A 81 5.48 10.15 4.31
N PHE A 82 4.22 10.48 4.63
CA PHE A 82 3.85 11.43 5.69
C PHE A 82 3.40 10.75 6.98
N ILE A 83 3.14 9.44 6.95
CA ILE A 83 2.71 8.66 8.12
C ILE A 83 3.95 8.14 8.88
N PRO A 84 4.12 8.50 10.16
CA PRO A 84 5.24 8.01 10.97
C PRO A 84 5.10 6.52 11.25
N PHE A 85 6.23 5.82 11.36
CA PHE A 85 6.27 4.39 11.70
C PHE A 85 6.82 4.19 13.12
N ARG A 86 6.37 3.11 13.77
CA ARG A 86 6.88 2.67 15.06
C ARG A 86 8.02 1.68 14.86
N LYS A 87 9.15 1.88 15.55
CA LYS A 87 10.21 0.86 15.56
C LYS A 87 9.72 -0.40 16.29
N LEU A 88 10.18 -1.57 15.85
CA LEU A 88 9.86 -2.85 16.49
C LEU A 88 10.22 -2.81 17.99
N PRO A 89 9.56 -3.62 18.85
CA PRO A 89 9.88 -3.67 20.28
C PRO A 89 11.37 -3.94 20.56
N LYS A 90 12.01 -4.77 19.72
CA LYS A 90 13.46 -5.07 19.76
C LYS A 90 14.37 -3.85 19.51
N GLN A 91 13.84 -2.74 19.00
CA GLN A 91 14.59 -1.52 18.66
C GLN A 91 14.13 -0.29 19.49
N GLY A 92 13.53 -0.53 20.67
CA GLY A 92 13.19 0.51 21.63
C GLY A 92 11.77 1.09 21.50
N GLY A 93 10.90 0.53 20.66
CA GLY A 93 9.45 0.79 20.64
C GLY A 93 8.98 2.22 20.34
N ASN A 94 9.91 3.16 20.11
CA ASN A 94 9.63 4.58 19.93
C ASN A 94 9.17 4.92 18.50
N TRP A 95 8.26 5.88 18.41
CA TRP A 95 7.78 6.43 17.14
C TRP A 95 8.83 7.33 16.50
N VAL A 96 9.08 7.12 15.20
CA VAL A 96 10.02 7.94 14.42
C VAL A 96 9.23 8.93 13.57
N TYR A 97 9.33 10.21 13.90
CA TYR A 97 8.63 11.30 13.21
C TYR A 97 9.48 12.00 12.13
N SER A 98 10.74 11.61 11.96
CA SER A 98 11.61 12.21 10.96
C SER A 98 11.21 11.77 9.54
N SER A 99 10.71 12.71 8.73
CA SER A 99 10.28 12.45 7.34
C SER A 99 11.39 11.81 6.48
N ARG A 100 12.66 12.17 6.70
CA ARG A 100 13.78 11.54 5.98
C ARG A 100 13.98 10.08 6.37
N ALA A 101 13.77 9.75 7.64
CA ALA A 101 13.88 8.37 8.12
C ALA A 101 12.70 7.52 7.62
N ILE A 102 11.49 8.08 7.61
CA ILE A 102 10.29 7.47 7.05
C ILE A 102 10.50 7.17 5.57
N ALA A 103 10.89 8.19 4.79
CA ALA A 103 11.15 8.04 3.36
C ALA A 103 12.24 7.00 3.07
N ARG A 104 13.38 7.05 3.76
CA ARG A 104 14.49 6.09 3.52
C ARG A 104 14.09 4.65 3.83
N ASN A 105 13.36 4.43 4.92
CA ASN A 105 12.87 3.10 5.28
C ASN A 105 11.85 2.59 4.25
N TYR A 106 10.96 3.46 3.79
CA TYR A 106 9.95 3.11 2.80
C TYR A 106 10.56 2.81 1.42
N ILE A 107 11.48 3.66 0.96
CA ILE A 107 12.23 3.50 -0.30
C ILE A 107 13.00 2.17 -0.33
N ARG A 108 13.68 1.81 0.77
CA ARG A 108 14.47 0.56 0.84
C ARG A 108 13.66 -0.72 0.90
N GLY A 109 12.39 -0.66 1.32
CA GLY A 109 11.57 -1.85 1.53
C GLY A 109 10.49 -2.01 0.48
N TRP A 110 9.53 -1.09 0.48
CA TRP A 110 8.21 -1.34 -0.10
C TRP A 110 7.85 -0.45 -1.28
N LEU A 111 8.56 0.67 -1.48
CA LEU A 111 8.26 1.62 -2.54
C LEU A 111 8.27 0.95 -3.92
N ALA A 112 9.27 0.11 -4.22
CA ALA A 112 9.36 -0.57 -5.51
C ALA A 112 8.11 -1.41 -5.80
N PHE A 113 7.70 -2.25 -4.85
CA PHE A 113 6.48 -3.06 -4.96
C PHE A 113 5.23 -2.20 -5.11
N ASP A 114 5.14 -1.11 -4.34
CA ASP A 114 3.97 -0.24 -4.37
C ASP A 114 3.84 0.53 -5.68
N VAL A 115 4.96 1.01 -6.23
CA VAL A 115 5.04 1.73 -7.50
C VAL A 115 4.73 0.79 -8.67
N ILE A 116 5.38 -0.37 -8.75
CA ILE A 116 5.09 -1.38 -9.79
C ILE A 116 3.61 -1.72 -9.76
N ALA A 117 3.08 -1.97 -8.57
CA ALA A 117 1.70 -2.29 -8.41
C ALA A 117 0.77 -1.12 -8.74
N ALA A 118 1.14 0.15 -8.58
CA ALA A 118 0.27 1.31 -8.83
C ALA A 118 0.16 1.70 -10.31
N ILE A 119 1.00 1.14 -11.18
CA ILE A 119 0.95 1.43 -12.62
C ILE A 119 -0.32 0.84 -13.24
N PRO A 120 -1.12 1.64 -13.98
CA PRO A 120 -2.27 1.13 -14.72
C PRO A 120 -1.83 0.23 -15.87
N ALA A 121 -2.26 -1.04 -15.86
CA ALA A 121 -1.91 -2.02 -16.89
C ALA A 121 -2.36 -1.60 -18.30
N ASP A 122 -3.42 -0.79 -18.40
CA ASP A 122 -3.93 -0.32 -19.69
C ASP A 122 -2.97 0.68 -20.37
N LEU A 123 -2.10 1.38 -19.61
CA LEU A 123 -1.07 2.22 -20.21
C LEU A 123 -0.01 1.39 -20.93
N LEU A 124 0.21 0.15 -20.49
CA LEU A 124 1.17 -0.76 -21.11
C LEU A 124 0.66 -1.27 -22.47
N VAL A 125 -0.65 -1.34 -22.68
CA VAL A 125 -1.24 -1.71 -23.98
C VAL A 125 -0.82 -0.74 -25.09
N PHE A 126 -0.61 0.55 -24.76
CA PHE A 126 -0.15 1.55 -25.71
C PHE A 126 1.37 1.53 -25.94
N GLY A 127 2.14 1.02 -24.97
CA GLY A 127 3.61 1.01 -25.01
C GLY A 127 4.23 -0.27 -25.58
N PHE A 128 3.48 -1.37 -25.65
CA PHE A 128 3.97 -2.64 -26.19
C PHE A 128 3.47 -2.92 -27.61
N PRO A 129 4.24 -3.64 -28.44
CA PRO A 129 3.82 -4.04 -29.77
C PRO A 129 2.51 -4.85 -29.71
N GLN A 130 1.54 -4.47 -30.54
CA GLN A 130 0.28 -5.20 -30.70
C GLN A 130 0.59 -6.59 -31.25
N GLY A 131 0.45 -7.63 -30.41
CA GLY A 131 0.80 -9.01 -30.74
C GLY A 131 0.61 -9.96 -29.57
N SER A 132 0.74 -11.27 -29.82
CA SER A 132 0.50 -12.32 -28.81
C SER A 132 1.40 -12.20 -27.58
N LEU A 133 2.63 -11.67 -27.73
CA LEU A 133 3.55 -11.37 -26.65
C LEU A 133 3.09 -10.17 -25.81
N GLY A 134 2.74 -9.04 -26.42
CA GLY A 134 2.23 -7.85 -25.71
C GLY A 134 0.98 -8.17 -24.89
N ALA A 135 0.06 -8.95 -25.47
CA ALA A 135 -1.11 -9.48 -24.78
C ALA A 135 -0.78 -10.29 -23.52
N LYS A 136 0.22 -11.19 -23.61
CA LYS A 136 0.70 -11.99 -22.46
C LYS A 136 1.34 -11.10 -21.39
N PHE A 137 2.14 -10.11 -21.76
CA PHE A 137 2.75 -9.17 -20.82
C PHE A 137 1.71 -8.33 -20.08
N VAL A 138 0.69 -7.82 -20.78
CA VAL A 138 -0.40 -7.06 -20.15
C VAL A 138 -1.17 -7.93 -19.16
N LYS A 139 -1.47 -9.19 -19.51
CA LYS A 139 -2.12 -10.14 -18.60
C LYS A 139 -1.25 -10.45 -17.37
N ALA A 140 0.05 -10.73 -17.57
CA ALA A 140 0.98 -10.95 -16.48
C ALA A 140 1.09 -9.71 -15.58
N PHE A 141 1.11 -8.51 -16.15
CA PHE A 141 1.16 -7.26 -15.38
C PHE A 141 -0.15 -7.01 -14.60
N ARG A 142 -1.32 -7.34 -15.16
CA ARG A 142 -2.58 -7.34 -14.40
C ARG A 142 -2.51 -8.28 -13.20
N MET A 143 -1.90 -9.46 -13.34
CA MET A 143 -1.65 -10.36 -12.21
C MET A 143 -0.68 -9.76 -11.17
N LEU A 144 0.31 -8.97 -11.58
CA LEU A 144 1.18 -8.25 -10.64
C LEU A 144 0.42 -7.22 -9.78
N LYS A 145 -0.80 -6.79 -10.16
CA LYS A 145 -1.68 -6.03 -9.26
C LYS A 145 -2.02 -6.81 -7.98
N LEU A 146 -1.93 -8.15 -7.99
CA LEU A 146 -2.10 -8.96 -6.77
C LEU A 146 -0.98 -8.74 -5.75
N LEU A 147 0.19 -8.21 -6.13
CA LEU A 147 1.22 -7.78 -5.18
C LEU A 147 0.70 -6.68 -4.24
N ARG A 148 -0.39 -5.98 -4.60
CA ARG A 148 -1.10 -5.07 -3.69
C ARG A 148 -1.65 -5.81 -2.46
N LEU A 149 -1.95 -7.11 -2.52
CA LEU A 149 -2.30 -7.94 -1.36
C LEU A 149 -1.19 -7.97 -0.32
N ALA A 150 0.08 -7.84 -0.71
CA ALA A 150 1.16 -7.71 0.27
C ALA A 150 1.02 -6.43 1.13
N ARG A 151 0.26 -5.42 0.68
CA ARG A 151 -0.08 -4.23 1.48
C ARG A 151 -1.06 -4.53 2.62
N LEU A 152 -1.92 -5.56 2.52
CA LEU A 152 -2.75 -5.99 3.66
C LEU A 152 -1.88 -6.29 4.86
N SER A 153 -0.77 -7.00 4.67
CA SER A 153 0.15 -7.31 5.77
C SER A 153 0.67 -6.06 6.50
N ARG A 154 0.83 -4.93 5.79
CA ARG A 154 1.21 -3.64 6.37
C ARG A 154 0.05 -2.95 7.06
N ILE A 155 -1.14 -2.90 6.44
CA ILE A 155 -2.35 -2.32 7.07
C ILE A 155 -2.65 -3.06 8.37
N LEU A 156 -2.60 -4.38 8.33
CA LEU A 156 -2.77 -5.26 9.48
C LEU A 156 -1.67 -5.05 10.52
N GLY A 157 -0.41 -4.91 10.10
CA GLY A 157 0.68 -4.55 11.01
C GLY A 157 0.48 -3.19 11.68
N ARG A 158 -0.10 -2.20 10.98
CA ARG A 158 -0.47 -0.89 11.54
C ARG A 158 -1.67 -1.00 12.49
N TRP A 159 -2.65 -1.82 12.17
CA TRP A 159 -3.80 -2.10 13.03
C TRP A 159 -3.35 -2.85 14.30
N LEU A 160 -2.47 -3.83 14.16
CA LEU A 160 -1.85 -4.56 15.26
C LEU A 160 -0.96 -3.66 16.13
N ALA A 161 -0.27 -2.68 15.55
CA ALA A 161 0.48 -1.69 16.34
C ALA A 161 -0.44 -0.77 17.17
N ARG A 162 -1.74 -0.72 16.85
CA ARG A 162 -2.78 0.07 17.56
C ARG A 162 -3.62 -0.78 18.51
N SER A 163 -3.81 -2.06 18.21
CA SER A 163 -4.64 -3.01 18.96
C SER A 163 -3.73 -4.02 19.66
N THR A 164 -3.89 -4.25 20.96
CA THR A 164 -3.17 -5.25 21.77
C THR A 164 -3.50 -6.70 21.41
N MET A 165 -3.56 -7.05 20.12
CA MET A 165 -3.93 -8.39 19.66
C MET A 165 -2.70 -9.23 19.31
N ASP A 166 -2.86 -10.55 19.47
CA ASP A 166 -1.78 -11.52 19.41
C ASP A 166 -1.18 -11.68 18.01
N PRO A 167 0.16 -11.89 17.90
CA PRO A 167 0.86 -12.16 16.64
C PRO A 167 0.27 -13.31 15.81
N SER A 168 -0.40 -14.27 16.46
CA SER A 168 -0.99 -15.46 15.84
C SER A 168 -2.07 -15.15 14.80
N VAL A 169 -2.85 -14.09 15.00
CA VAL A 169 -3.86 -13.63 14.02
C VAL A 169 -3.18 -13.11 12.75
N LEU A 170 -1.95 -12.59 12.86
CA LEU A 170 -1.17 -12.07 11.75
C LEU A 170 -0.55 -13.19 10.90
N GLU A 171 -0.15 -14.29 11.53
CA GLU A 171 0.23 -15.51 10.82
C GLU A 171 -0.99 -16.12 10.12
N LEU A 172 -2.11 -16.25 10.82
CA LEU A 172 -3.34 -16.81 10.25
C LEU A 172 -3.81 -16.04 9.01
N LEU A 173 -3.79 -14.71 9.04
CA LEU A 173 -4.25 -13.91 7.91
C LEU A 173 -3.24 -13.87 6.74
N LYS A 174 -1.93 -13.92 7.04
CA LYS A 174 -0.89 -14.10 6.01
C LYS A 174 -1.03 -15.46 5.32
N PHE A 175 -1.28 -16.52 6.09
CA PHE A 175 -1.58 -17.84 5.56
C PHE A 175 -2.81 -17.77 4.67
N GLY A 176 -3.93 -17.19 5.14
CA GLY A 176 -5.13 -17.03 4.32
C GLY A 176 -4.89 -16.28 3.00
N ALA A 177 -4.11 -15.20 3.02
CA ALA A 177 -3.75 -14.47 1.80
C ALA A 177 -2.86 -15.31 0.85
N MET A 178 -1.92 -16.10 1.39
CA MET A 178 -1.14 -17.06 0.60
C MET A 178 -2.00 -18.19 0.04
N THR A 179 -2.96 -18.71 0.83
CA THR A 179 -3.87 -19.77 0.38
C THR A 179 -4.79 -19.28 -0.72
N CYS A 180 -5.30 -18.04 -0.63
CA CYS A 180 -6.05 -17.42 -1.73
C CYS A 180 -5.18 -17.22 -2.99
N LEU A 181 -3.90 -16.85 -2.83
CA LEU A 181 -2.95 -16.76 -3.95
C LEU A 181 -2.67 -18.11 -4.58
N MET A 182 -2.54 -19.18 -3.78
CA MET A 182 -2.32 -20.54 -4.24
C MET A 182 -3.57 -21.18 -4.84
N ALA A 183 -4.76 -20.89 -4.30
CA ALA A 183 -6.04 -21.38 -4.82
C ALA A 183 -6.51 -20.63 -6.07
N HIS A 184 -5.89 -19.50 -6.37
CA HIS A 184 -6.15 -18.71 -7.58
C HIS A 184 -5.30 -19.16 -8.78
N TRP A 185 -4.31 -20.03 -8.56
CA TRP A 185 -3.45 -20.66 -9.57
C TRP A 185 -3.70 -22.17 -9.64
#